data_AF-A0A3B1K6G6-F1
#
_entry.id   AF-A0A3B1K6G6-F1
#
_cell.length_a   1.000
_cell.length_b   1.000
_cell.length_c   1.000
_cell.angle_alpha   90.00
_cell.angle_beta   90.00
_cell.angle_gamma   90.00
#
_symmetry.space_group_name_H-M   'P 1'
#
loop_
_entity.id
_entity.type
_entity.pdbx_description
1 polymer ?
#
loop_
_entity_poly.entity_id
_entity_poly.type
_entity_poly.pdbx_seq_one_letter_code
_entity_poly.pdbx_strand_id
1 'polypeptide(L)' 'LSAFRLFGPFSAVQLHSLLHIITWNVGSAVPPDDITSLLGLNVGDGNTDMYIVG' A
#
# COMPACT_ATOMS: atom_id res chain seq x y z
N LEU A 1 -12.50 0.85 -12.05
CA LEU A 1 -12.11 2.21 -11.59
C LEU A 1 -10.82 2.09 -10.80
N SER A 2 -9.86 2.98 -11.01
CA SER A 2 -8.68 3.12 -10.14
C SER A 2 -8.99 4.08 -8.99
N ALA A 3 -8.46 3.83 -7.79
CA ALA A 3 -8.67 4.69 -6.62
C ALA A 3 -7.33 5.25 -6.13
N PHE A 4 -7.24 6.57 -5.98
CA PHE A 4 -6.11 7.27 -5.35
C PHE A 4 -6.47 7.61 -3.91
N ARG A 5 -5.58 7.29 -2.97
CA ARG A 5 -5.74 7.52 -1.54
C ARG A 5 -4.46 8.19 -1.02
N LEU A 6 -4.60 9.32 -0.34
CA LEU A 6 -3.50 10.05 0.30
C LEU A 6 -3.76 10.10 1.80
N PHE A 7 -2.82 9.60 2.60
CA PHE A 7 -2.90 9.60 4.06
C PHE A 7 -1.54 9.95 4.65
N GLY A 8 -1.36 11.19 5.12
CA GLY A 8 -0.10 11.60 5.77
C GLY A 8 1.14 11.28 4.91
N PRO A 9 2.10 10.45 5.38
CA PRO A 9 3.30 10.09 4.61
C PRO A 9 3.06 9.03 3.52
N PHE A 10 1.83 8.55 3.33
CA PHE A 10 1.48 7.48 2.41
C PHE A 10 0.68 7.99 1.20
N SER A 11 1.00 7.49 0.02
CA SER A 11 0.15 7.57 -1.17
C SER A 11 -0.10 6.17 -1.72
N ALA A 12 -1.33 5.88 -2.13
CA ALA A 12 -1.70 4.59 -2.68
C ALA A 12 -2.55 4.72 -3.94
N VAL A 13 -2.26 3.87 -4.92
CA VAL A 13 -3.00 3.73 -6.19
C VAL A 13 -3.35 2.26 -6.38
N GLN A 14 -4.65 1.98 -6.49
CA GLN A 14 -5.16 0.69 -6.93
C GLN A 14 -5.46 0.76 -8.44
N LEU A 15 -4.79 -0.06 -9.26
CA LEU A 15 -5.04 -0.19 -10.71
C LEU A 15 -5.73 -1.50 -11.02
N HIS A 16 -7.05 -1.46 -11.21
CA HIS A 16 -7.88 -2.67 -11.13
C HIS A 16 -7.62 -3.41 -9.81
N SER A 17 -8.41 -4.41 -9.46
CA SER A 17 -8.19 -5.12 -8.20
C SER A 17 -6.81 -5.80 -8.10
N LEU A 18 -6.14 -6.02 -9.24
CA LEU A 18 -4.94 -6.84 -9.39
C LEU A 18 -3.64 -6.17 -8.89
N LEU A 19 -3.52 -4.85 -8.96
CA LEU A 19 -2.29 -4.13 -8.64
C LEU A 19 -2.53 -3.02 -7.61
N HIS A 20 -1.75 -3.06 -6.53
CA HIS A 20 -1.73 -2.01 -5.53
C HIS A 20 -0.32 -1.42 -5.39
N ILE A 21 -0.18 -0.14 -5.71
CA ILE A 21 1.07 0.61 -5.56
C ILE A 21 0.95 1.50 -4.33
N ILE A 22 1.93 1.41 -3.43
CA ILE A 22 2.03 2.21 -2.23
C ILE A 22 3.38 2.92 -2.24
N THR A 23 3.38 4.22 -2.01
CA THR A 23 4.59 4.97 -1.70
C THR A 23 4.54 5.48 -0.28
N TRP A 24 5.62 5.28 0.48
CA TRP A 24 5.71 5.70 1.87
C TRP A 24 6.99 6.49 2.14
N ASN A 25 6.84 7.75 2.53
CA ASN A 25 7.93 8.51 3.11
C ASN A 25 8.13 8.15 4.59
N VAL A 26 9.06 7.24 4.88
CA VAL A 26 9.45 6.86 6.26
C VAL A 26 10.25 7.96 6.97
N GLY A 27 10.82 8.91 6.21
CA GLY A 27 11.73 9.92 6.73
C GLY A 27 13.01 9.29 7.27
N SER A 28 13.41 9.67 8.49
CA SER A 28 14.56 9.10 9.21
C SER A 28 14.18 8.07 10.26
N ALA A 29 12.89 7.70 10.35
CA ALA A 29 12.41 6.71 11.30
C ALA A 29 12.72 5.28 10.81
N VAL A 30 12.74 4.34 11.74
CA VAL A 30 12.76 2.91 11.41
C VAL A 30 11.30 2.47 11.21
N PRO A 31 10.95 1.86 10.06
CA PRO A 31 9.61 1.34 9.87
C PRO A 31 9.36 0.18 10.86
N PRO A 32 8.10 -0.04 11.30
CA PRO A 32 7.78 -1.20 12.13
C PRO A 32 8.13 -2.51 11.43
N ASP A 33 8.40 -3.56 12.20
CA ASP A 33 8.73 -4.90 11.67
C ASP A 33 7.55 -5.54 10.91
N ASP A 34 6.32 -5.10 11.20
CA ASP A 34 5.10 -5.49 10.49
C ASP A 34 4.36 -4.24 9.97
N ILE A 35 4.15 -4.21 8.66
CA ILE A 35 3.52 -3.11 7.92
C ILE A 35 2.22 -3.54 7.23
N THR A 36 1.79 -4.79 7.37
CA THR A 36 0.66 -5.36 6.64
C THR A 36 -0.64 -4.58 6.90
N SER A 37 -0.93 -4.32 8.18
CA SER A 37 -2.11 -3.56 8.60
C SER A 37 -1.98 -2.07 8.30
N LEU A 38 -0.78 -1.50 8.45
CA LEU A 38 -0.47 -0.09 8.20
C LEU A 38 -0.70 0.30 6.73
N LEU A 39 -0.28 -0.57 5.81
CA LEU A 39 -0.38 -0.34 4.37
C LEU A 39 -1.65 -0.95 3.75
N GLY A 40 -2.51 -1.58 4.56
CA GLY A 40 -3.73 -2.23 4.07
C GLY A 40 -3.45 -3.34 3.06
N LEU A 41 -2.36 -4.09 3.27
CA LEU A 41 -1.99 -5.26 2.45
C LEU A 41 -2.97 -6.39 2.76
N ASN A 42 -4.13 -6.36 2.11
CA ASN A 42 -5.16 -7.39 2.26
C ASN A 42 -4.78 -8.64 1.44
N VAL A 43 -3.86 -9.44 1.97
CA VAL A 43 -3.42 -10.72 1.39
C VAL A 43 -4.60 -11.71 1.19
N GLY A 44 -5.77 -11.43 1.79
CA GLY A 44 -6.93 -12.33 1.79
C GLY A 44 -8.12 -11.94 0.88
N ASP A 45 -8.09 -10.82 0.15
CA ASP A 45 -9.24 -10.46 -0.71
C ASP A 45 -9.33 -11.27 -2.02
N GLY A 46 -8.28 -12.05 -2.32
CA GLY A 46 -8.18 -12.94 -3.47
C GLY A 46 -8.15 -12.23 -4.82
N ASN A 47 -8.05 -10.91 -4.82
CA ASN A 47 -8.24 -10.07 -6.00
C ASN A 47 -7.00 -9.25 -6.33
N THR A 48 -6.09 -9.07 -5.36
CA THR A 48 -4.80 -8.41 -5.54
C THR A 48 -3.69 -9.43 -5.82
N ASP A 49 -3.11 -9.37 -7.02
CA ASP A 49 -2.00 -10.25 -7.44
C ASP A 49 -0.66 -9.73 -6.95
N MET A 50 -0.49 -8.40 -6.92
CA MET A 50 0.81 -7.77 -6.65
C MET A 50 0.70 -6.47 -5.88
N TYR A 51 1.61 -6.35 -4.91
CA TYR A 51 1.90 -5.12 -4.18
C TYR A 51 3.27 -4.58 -4.61
N ILE A 52 3.33 -3.28 -4.90
CA ILE A 52 4.60 -2.56 -5.08
C ILE A 52 4.68 -1.54 -3.94
N VAL A 53 5.75 -1.60 -3.14
CA VAL A 53 6.00 -0.69 -2.01
C VAL A 53 7.35 0.00 -2.25
N GLY A 54 7.35 1.33 -2.23
CA GLY A 54 8.53 2.17 -2.48
C GLY A 54 8.61 3.42 -1.62
#